data_AF-A1BIB6-F1
#
_entry.id   AF-A1BIB6-F1
#
_cell.length_a   1.000
_cell.length_b   1.000
_cell.length_c   1.000
_cell.angle_alpha   90.00
_cell.angle_beta   90.00
_cell.angle_gamma   90.00
#
_symmetry.space_group_name_H-M   'P 1'
#
loop_
_entity.id
_entity.type
_entity.pdbx_description
1 polymer ?
#
loop_
_entity_poly.entity_id
_entity_poly.type
_entity_poly.pdbx_seq_one_letter_code
_entity_poly.pdbx_strand_id
1 'polypeptide(L)'
;MDCYKNKIALEIEWNNKDPFFDRDLNNFRLLFELRVISFGIIVTRCDALQNIFDQIGRGSSFGSSTTHMSKLLPKIEGGGGGGCPILVFGIKESLYDENC
;
A
#
# COMPACT_ATOMS: atom_id res chain seq x y z
N MET A 1 -5.42 -2.20 -9.92
CA MET A 1 -6.09 -0.91 -9.76
C MET A 1 -7.46 -1.21 -9.25
N ASP A 2 -7.60 -1.16 -7.94
CA ASP A 2 -8.86 -1.46 -7.26
C ASP A 2 -9.93 -0.41 -7.57
N CYS A 3 -9.53 0.87 -7.64
CA CYS A 3 -10.43 1.96 -7.94
C CYS A 3 -9.78 3.00 -8.86
N TYR A 4 -10.61 3.69 -9.64
CA TYR A 4 -10.19 4.79 -10.50
C TYR A 4 -11.26 5.88 -10.55
N LYS A 5 -10.86 7.15 -10.47
CA LYS A 5 -11.73 8.31 -10.69
C LYS A 5 -10.93 9.52 -11.16
N ASN A 6 -11.36 10.18 -12.23
CA ASN A 6 -10.79 11.46 -12.69
C ASN A 6 -9.25 11.47 -12.78
N LYS A 7 -8.65 10.45 -13.42
CA LYS A 7 -7.18 10.28 -13.52
C LYS A 7 -6.45 10.00 -12.20
N ILE A 8 -7.17 9.58 -11.17
CA ILE A 8 -6.59 9.12 -9.90
C ILE A 8 -6.84 7.62 -9.82
N ALA A 9 -5.78 6.84 -9.63
CA ALA A 9 -5.90 5.42 -9.36
C ALA A 9 -5.58 5.11 -7.90
N LEU A 10 -6.30 4.15 -7.34
CA LEU A 10 -6.20 3.74 -5.95
C LEU A 10 -5.96 2.23 -5.90
N GLU A 11 -5.01 1.82 -5.08
CA GLU A 11 -4.76 0.43 -4.68
C GLU A 11 -4.88 0.33 -3.15
N ILE A 12 -5.61 -0.66 -2.67
CA ILE A 12 -5.78 -0.96 -1.25
C ILE A 12 -5.04 -2.26 -0.97
N GLU A 13 -3.92 -2.17 -0.28
CA GLU A 13 -3.02 -3.29 -0.07
C GLU A 13 -2.88 -3.60 1.42
N TRP A 14 -3.40 -4.76 1.85
CA TRP A 14 -3.56 -5.07 3.26
C TRP A 14 -2.68 -6.22 3.78
N ASN A 15 -2.46 -7.27 2.97
CA ASN A 15 -1.82 -8.49 3.46
C ASN A 15 -1.18 -9.37 2.38
N ASN A 16 -0.91 -8.83 1.19
CA ASN A 16 -0.47 -9.67 0.08
C ASN A 16 0.96 -10.18 0.32
N LYS A 17 1.28 -11.39 -0.14
CA LYS A 17 2.59 -12.04 0.05
C LYS A 17 3.44 -12.08 -1.22
N ASP A 18 2.82 -12.21 -2.39
CA ASP A 18 3.48 -12.20 -3.71
C ASP A 18 2.40 -12.06 -4.82
N PRO A 19 2.56 -11.16 -5.81
CA PRO A 19 3.51 -10.05 -5.83
C PRO A 19 3.23 -9.05 -4.70
N PHE A 20 4.31 -8.50 -4.12
CA PHE A 20 4.23 -7.31 -3.27
C PHE A 20 3.80 -6.09 -4.12
N PHE A 21 4.11 -4.89 -3.64
CA PHE A 21 3.88 -3.61 -4.32
C PHE A 21 4.48 -3.48 -5.74
N ASP A 22 5.33 -4.41 -6.19
CA ASP A 22 5.95 -4.33 -7.53
C ASP A 22 4.90 -4.32 -8.64
N ARG A 23 3.83 -5.13 -8.50
CA ARG A 23 2.72 -5.16 -9.46
C ARG A 23 2.00 -3.82 -9.50
N ASP A 24 1.70 -3.27 -8.33
CA ASP A 24 0.89 -2.07 -8.18
C ASP A 24 1.67 -0.84 -8.66
N LEU A 25 2.94 -0.74 -8.27
CA LEU A 25 3.85 0.31 -8.71
C LEU A 25 4.09 0.27 -10.22
N ASN A 26 4.27 -0.93 -10.80
CA ASN A 26 4.40 -1.08 -12.25
C ASN A 26 3.12 -0.67 -12.99
N ASN A 27 1.94 -1.00 -12.45
CA ASN A 27 0.67 -0.56 -13.01
C ASN A 27 0.54 0.98 -12.94
N PHE A 28 0.90 1.62 -11.83
CA PHE A 28 0.91 3.09 -11.75
C PHE A 28 1.86 3.72 -12.75
N ARG A 29 3.08 3.19 -12.87
CA ARG A 29 4.05 3.63 -13.88
C ARG A 29 3.45 3.57 -15.28
N LEU A 30 2.96 2.41 -15.69
CA LEU A 30 2.43 2.20 -17.03
C LEU A 30 1.23 3.13 -17.32
N LEU A 31 0.29 3.23 -16.39
CA LEU A 31 -0.89 4.08 -16.56
C LEU A 31 -0.54 5.57 -16.60
N PHE A 32 0.50 5.98 -15.88
CA PHE A 32 1.00 7.35 -15.91
C PHE A 32 1.72 7.65 -17.24
N GLU A 33 2.60 6.75 -17.70
CA GLU A 33 3.27 6.86 -19.00
C GLU A 33 2.25 6.96 -20.16
N LEU A 34 1.15 6.20 -20.07
CA LEU A 34 0.04 6.24 -21.03
C LEU A 34 -0.90 7.44 -20.84
N ARG A 35 -0.64 8.32 -19.86
CA ARG A 35 -1.47 9.50 -19.51
C ARG A 35 -2.92 9.17 -19.10
N VAL A 36 -3.15 7.94 -18.64
CA VAL A 36 -4.45 7.48 -18.11
C VAL A 36 -4.66 8.03 -16.70
N ILE A 37 -3.60 8.06 -15.88
CA ILE A 37 -3.62 8.64 -14.53
C ILE A 37 -2.64 9.81 -14.42
N SER A 38 -2.88 10.68 -13.45
CA SER A 38 -1.99 11.78 -13.06
C SER A 38 -1.19 11.46 -11.80
N PHE A 39 -1.72 10.63 -10.90
CA PHE A 39 -1.01 10.09 -9.75
C PHE A 39 -1.70 8.83 -9.22
N GLY A 40 -0.96 8.01 -8.48
CA GLY A 40 -1.46 6.83 -7.78
C GLY A 40 -1.61 7.06 -6.27
N ILE A 41 -2.58 6.39 -5.65
CA ILE A 41 -2.76 6.33 -4.21
C ILE A 41 -2.60 4.88 -3.77
N ILE A 42 -1.79 4.65 -2.74
CA ILE A 42 -1.75 3.37 -2.03
C ILE A 42 -2.29 3.59 -0.62
N VAL A 43 -3.27 2.78 -0.22
CA VAL A 43 -3.68 2.65 1.18
C VAL A 43 -3.16 1.32 1.70
N THR A 44 -2.38 1.37 2.77
CA THR A 44 -1.82 0.18 3.42
C THR A 44 -1.69 0.39 4.92
N ARG A 45 -1.15 -0.60 5.63
CA ARG A 45 -0.92 -0.55 7.07
C ARG A 45 0.50 -0.09 7.41
N CYS A 46 0.63 0.64 8.51
CA CYS A 46 1.93 0.88 9.15
C CYS A 46 2.41 -0.38 9.90
N ASP A 47 3.72 -0.47 10.11
CA ASP A 47 4.36 -1.56 10.86
C ASP A 47 3.78 -1.72 12.27
N ALA A 48 3.46 -0.61 12.94
CA ALA A 48 2.91 -0.59 14.30
C ALA A 48 1.58 -1.34 14.46
N LEU A 49 0.79 -1.52 13.38
CA LEU A 49 -0.45 -2.31 13.45
C LEU A 49 -0.19 -3.78 13.81
N GLN A 50 1.05 -4.26 13.66
CA GLN A 50 1.43 -5.59 14.08
C GLN A 50 1.09 -5.84 15.55
N ASN A 51 1.27 -4.85 16.42
CA ASN A 51 0.95 -4.95 17.86
C ASN A 51 -0.52 -5.35 18.07
N ILE A 52 -1.43 -4.69 17.35
CA ILE A 52 -2.87 -4.98 17.41
C ILE A 52 -3.14 -6.39 16.87
N PHE A 53 -2.53 -6.77 15.74
CA PHE A 53 -2.73 -8.10 15.18
C PHE A 53 -2.23 -9.21 16.11
N ASP A 54 -1.13 -8.99 16.81
CA ASP A 54 -0.61 -9.93 17.81
C ASP A 54 -1.60 -10.07 18.99
N GLN A 55 -2.13 -8.95 19.49
CA GLN A 55 -3.11 -8.94 20.60
C GLN A 55 -4.39 -9.71 20.28
N ILE A 56 -4.88 -9.64 19.04
CA ILE A 56 -6.08 -10.37 18.60
C ILE A 56 -5.78 -11.78 18.06
N GLY A 57 -4.55 -12.29 18.23
CA GLY A 57 -4.16 -13.65 17.81
C GLY A 57 -4.03 -13.83 16.29
N ARG A 58 -3.87 -12.75 15.54
CA ARG A 58 -3.74 -12.72 14.07
C ARG A 58 -2.33 -12.36 13.58
N GLY A 59 -1.37 -12.20 14.48
CA GLY A 59 -0.01 -11.78 14.18
C GLY A 59 0.66 -12.51 13.01
N SER A 60 0.60 -13.85 13.00
CA SER A 60 1.16 -14.70 11.94
C SER A 60 0.50 -14.52 10.58
N SER A 61 -0.77 -14.10 10.55
CA SER A 61 -1.50 -13.84 9.31
C SER A 61 -0.99 -12.58 8.61
N PHE A 62 -0.51 -11.61 9.41
CA PHE A 62 -0.06 -10.29 8.98
C PHE A 62 1.43 -10.07 9.25
N GLY A 63 2.24 -11.12 9.30
CA GLY A 63 3.66 -10.99 9.64
C GLY A 63 4.49 -10.19 8.61
N SER A 64 5.79 -10.11 8.86
CA SER A 64 6.76 -9.33 8.07
C SER A 64 6.92 -9.77 6.60
N SER A 65 6.34 -10.90 6.21
CA SER A 65 6.31 -11.43 4.85
C SER A 65 5.12 -10.94 4.02
N THR A 66 4.35 -9.96 4.52
CA THR A 66 3.16 -9.42 3.85
C THR A 66 3.32 -7.93 3.56
N THR A 67 2.44 -7.32 2.76
CA THR A 67 2.48 -5.88 2.47
C THR A 67 2.26 -5.02 3.73
N HIS A 68 3.11 -4.00 3.89
CA HIS A 68 3.05 -2.95 4.91
C HIS A 68 4.08 -1.85 4.60
N MET A 69 4.08 -0.77 5.38
CA MET A 69 4.82 0.44 5.03
C MET A 69 6.33 0.26 4.81
N SER A 70 7.04 -0.42 5.72
CA SER A 70 8.48 -0.65 5.56
C SER A 70 8.86 -1.50 4.34
N LYS A 71 7.91 -2.23 3.72
CA LYS A 71 8.11 -2.93 2.44
C LYS A 71 7.85 -2.05 1.22
N LEU A 72 7.02 -1.02 1.36
CA LEU A 72 6.66 -0.12 0.27
C LEU A 72 7.71 0.98 0.06
N LEU A 73 8.12 1.67 1.13
CA LEU A 73 8.98 2.85 1.03
C LEU A 73 10.28 2.60 0.23
N PRO A 74 11.03 1.50 0.48
CA PRO A 74 12.25 1.24 -0.28
C PRO A 74 12.00 1.05 -1.78
N LYS A 75 10.82 0.55 -2.17
CA LYS A 75 10.45 0.36 -3.59
C LYS A 75 10.09 1.68 -4.25
N ILE A 76 9.40 2.58 -3.55
CA ILE A 76 9.10 3.93 -4.05
C ILE A 76 10.40 4.74 -4.18
N GLU A 77 11.22 4.75 -3.12
CA GLU A 77 12.51 5.47 -3.08
C GLU A 77 13.49 4.89 -4.11
N GLY A 78 13.44 3.58 -4.37
CA GLY A 78 14.15 2.91 -5.44
C GLY A 78 13.62 3.19 -6.86
N GLY A 79 12.61 4.05 -7.01
CA GLY A 79 12.07 4.47 -8.31
C GLY A 79 11.02 3.54 -8.91
N GLY A 80 10.42 2.63 -8.13
CA GLY A 80 9.43 1.65 -8.61
C GLY A 80 8.20 2.28 -9.29
N GLY A 81 7.86 3.52 -8.95
CA GLY A 81 6.78 4.28 -9.59
C GLY A 81 7.10 4.83 -10.99
N GLY A 82 8.35 4.74 -11.46
CA GLY A 82 8.76 5.15 -12.82
C GLY A 82 8.39 6.59 -13.19
N GLY A 83 8.41 7.52 -12.22
CA GLY A 83 8.07 8.93 -12.42
C GLY A 83 6.58 9.26 -12.18
N CYS A 84 5.72 8.26 -11.97
CA CYS A 84 4.36 8.49 -11.49
C CYS A 84 4.40 9.08 -10.06
N PRO A 85 3.74 10.23 -9.79
CA PRO A 85 3.56 10.71 -8.42
C PRO A 85 2.73 9.70 -7.64
N ILE A 86 3.18 9.35 -6.43
CA ILE A 86 2.50 8.37 -5.57
C ILE A 86 2.25 8.99 -4.21
N LEU A 87 1.00 8.97 -3.77
CA LEU A 87 0.58 9.31 -2.41
C LEU A 87 0.33 8.01 -1.64
N VAL A 88 0.84 7.92 -0.42
CA VAL A 88 0.65 6.73 0.43
C VAL A 88 -0.02 7.10 1.74
N PHE A 89 -1.08 6.37 2.08
CA PHE A 89 -1.70 6.39 3.40
C PHE A 89 -1.36 5.11 4.15
N GLY A 90 -0.61 5.27 5.25
CA GLY A 90 -0.37 4.21 6.22
C GLY A 90 -1.34 4.32 7.39
N ILE A 91 -2.23 3.33 7.55
CA ILE A 91 -3.12 3.25 8.72
C ILE A 91 -2.28 2.92 9.94
N LYS A 92 -2.43 3.70 11.01
CA LYS A 92 -1.68 3.62 12.27
C LYS A 92 -2.51 3.03 13.40
N GLU A 93 -1.84 2.50 14.42
CA GLU A 93 -2.51 1.90 15.58
C GLU A 93 -3.35 2.93 16.34
N SER A 94 -2.97 4.21 16.31
CA SER A 94 -3.72 5.32 16.93
C SER A 94 -5.07 5.62 16.27
N LEU A 95 -5.38 4.99 15.13
CA LEU A 95 -6.68 5.11 14.44
C LEU A 95 -7.59 3.92 14.73
N TYR A 96 -7.14 2.95 15.53
CA TYR A 96 -7.96 1.82 15.94
C TYR A 96 -8.92 2.27 17.05
N ASP A 97 -10.21 2.08 16.80
CA ASP A 97 -11.28 2.24 17.79
C ASP A 97 -11.89 0.87 18.08
N GLU A 98 -11.76 0.42 19.32
CA GLU A 98 -12.29 -0.87 19.77
C GLU A 98 -13.83 -0.87 19.92
N ASN A 99 -14.47 0.31 19.86
CA ASN A 99 -15.90 0.48 20.06
C ASN A 99 -16.66 0.85 18.77
N CYS A 100 -16.00 0.83 17.61
CA CYS A 100 -16.63 1.05 16.30
C CYS A 100 -17.49 -0.12 15.83
#